data_AF-A0A1I4DP44-F1
#
_entry.id   AF-A0A1I4DP44-F1
#
_cell.length_a   1.000
_cell.length_b   1.000
_cell.length_c   1.000
_cell.angle_alpha   90.00
_cell.angle_beta   90.00
_cell.angle_gamma   90.00
#
_symmetry.space_group_name_H-M   'P 1'
#
loop_
_entity.id
_entity.type
_entity.pdbx_description
1 polymer ?
#
loop_
_entity_poly.entity_id
_entity_poly.type
_entity_poly.pdbx_seq_one_letter_code
_entity_poly.pdbx_strand_id
1 'polypeptide(L)'
;MNKIVKVMIGVTMCVLLTACGMDGERMEEKLNDKGYNAEITENGEVRITEGDFSYFYTRKKLLFVNAGYDLDRVEASLEEKSPREDTDNEPGKFVMYKVGKKSVDIYLTFNEYFGGKDDDYEENEYHIPLKGGFGEDDLQTTAVADFEREYYILTKYYISGDELEDVYDRGLELLENLNK
;
A
#
# COMPACT_ATOMS: atom_id res chain seq x y z
N MET A 1 21.61 62.29 8.05
CA MET A 1 22.23 61.01 7.63
C MET A 1 22.11 60.02 8.78
N ASN A 2 21.05 59.21 8.78
CA ASN A 2 20.64 58.37 9.92
C ASN A 2 21.28 56.98 9.86
N LYS A 3 22.00 56.62 10.93
CA LYS A 3 22.73 55.35 11.13
C LYS A 3 21.84 54.17 11.57
N ILE A 4 20.56 54.13 11.21
CA ILE A 4 19.61 53.11 11.71
C ILE A 4 19.24 52.06 10.63
N VAL A 5 19.64 52.25 9.37
CA VAL A 5 19.18 51.38 8.25
C VAL A 5 20.18 50.25 7.91
N LYS A 6 20.93 49.71 8.87
CA LYS A 6 21.91 48.65 8.58
C LYS A 6 21.85 47.39 9.45
N VAL A 7 20.82 47.24 10.28
CA VAL A 7 20.64 46.04 11.11
C VAL A 7 19.21 45.51 10.99
N MET A 8 18.83 45.07 9.79
CA MET A 8 17.61 44.26 9.60
C MET A 8 17.58 43.49 8.28
N ILE A 9 18.73 43.02 7.79
CA ILE A 9 18.82 42.07 6.65
C ILE A 9 19.89 41.01 6.98
N GLY A 10 19.83 40.49 8.22
CA GLY A 10 20.83 39.54 8.71
C GLY A 10 20.24 38.40 9.57
N VAL A 11 18.90 38.27 9.62
CA VAL A 11 18.22 37.23 10.40
C VAL A 11 16.98 36.68 9.67
N THR A 12 16.99 36.71 8.33
CA THR A 12 15.89 36.14 7.51
C THR A 12 16.38 35.16 6.45
N MET A 13 17.63 34.70 6.58
CA MET A 13 18.27 33.77 5.64
C MET A 13 18.88 32.57 6.39
N CYS A 14 18.16 32.06 7.38
CA CYS A 14 18.47 30.81 8.09
C CYS A 14 17.22 29.94 8.35
N VAL A 15 16.09 30.20 7.68
CA VAL A 15 14.90 29.32 7.73
C VAL A 15 14.72 28.53 6.42
N LEU A 16 15.53 28.81 5.39
CA LEU A 16 15.70 27.90 4.26
C LEU A 16 16.86 26.92 4.55
N LEU A 17 16.84 26.33 5.74
CA LEU A 17 17.41 25.00 5.90
C LEU A 17 16.50 24.10 5.07
N THR A 18 16.92 23.91 3.83
CA THR A 18 16.70 22.73 3.01
C THR A 18 16.02 21.62 3.80
N ALA A 19 14.69 21.61 3.78
CA ALA A 19 13.95 20.36 3.77
C ALA A 19 14.32 19.68 2.44
N CYS A 20 15.55 19.17 2.36
CA CYS A 20 15.98 18.15 1.41
C CYS A 20 15.18 16.90 1.77
N GLY A 21 13.86 16.95 1.57
CA GLY A 21 13.10 15.73 1.55
C GLY A 21 13.67 14.94 0.38
N MET A 22 14.12 13.71 0.67
CA MET A 22 14.67 12.82 -0.35
C MET A 22 13.81 12.88 -1.60
N ASP A 23 14.49 13.13 -2.70
CA ASP A 23 13.90 12.97 -4.02
C ASP A 23 13.54 11.49 -4.19
N GLY A 24 12.42 11.18 -4.84
CA GLY A 24 11.95 9.80 -5.01
C GLY A 24 13.03 8.91 -5.62
N GLU A 25 13.74 9.45 -6.62
CA GLU A 25 14.86 8.82 -7.32
C GLU A 25 16.03 8.46 -6.37
N ARG A 26 16.37 9.33 -5.41
CA ARG A 26 17.43 9.03 -4.43
C ARG A 26 17.01 7.95 -3.44
N MET A 27 15.71 7.87 -3.13
CA MET A 27 15.20 6.83 -2.25
C MET A 27 15.23 5.47 -2.94
N GLU A 28 14.78 5.41 -4.19
CA GLU A 28 14.87 4.22 -5.04
C GLU A 28 16.32 3.71 -5.12
N GLU A 29 17.28 4.57 -5.46
CA GLU A 29 18.71 4.19 -5.53
C GLU A 29 19.21 3.62 -4.19
N LYS A 30 18.92 4.29 -3.07
CA LYS A 30 19.34 3.84 -1.72
C LYS A 30 18.71 2.49 -1.34
N LEU A 31 17.49 2.20 -1.77
CA LEU A 31 16.81 0.93 -1.48
C LEU A 31 17.35 -0.20 -2.35
N ASN A 32 17.58 0.06 -3.64
CA ASN A 32 18.20 -0.88 -4.55
C ASN A 32 19.63 -1.23 -4.11
N ASP A 33 20.42 -0.26 -3.64
CA ASP A 33 21.76 -0.49 -3.06
C ASP A 33 21.74 -1.37 -1.79
N LYS A 34 20.62 -1.35 -1.05
CA LYS A 34 20.38 -2.23 0.10
C LYS A 34 19.85 -3.61 -0.29
N GLY A 35 19.62 -3.85 -1.58
CA GLY A 35 19.15 -5.13 -2.13
C GLY A 35 17.63 -5.29 -2.17
N TYR A 36 16.86 -4.21 -1.97
CA TYR A 36 15.41 -4.24 -2.21
C TYR A 36 15.13 -4.07 -3.70
N ASN A 37 14.06 -4.69 -4.21
CA ASN A 37 13.56 -4.41 -5.54
C ASN A 37 12.61 -3.20 -5.45
N ALA A 38 13.14 -1.99 -5.65
CA ALA A 38 12.41 -0.74 -5.45
C ALA A 38 12.30 0.08 -6.74
N GLU A 39 11.16 0.75 -6.94
CA GLU A 39 10.91 1.60 -8.10
C GLU A 39 10.04 2.85 -7.85
N ILE A 40 10.29 3.83 -8.73
CA ILE A 40 9.49 4.96 -9.20
C ILE A 40 8.11 4.70 -9.84
N THR A 41 6.96 4.65 -9.15
CA THR A 41 5.67 4.59 -9.89
C THR A 41 5.37 5.88 -10.65
N GLU A 42 4.51 5.82 -11.68
CA GLU A 42 4.08 7.01 -12.44
C GLU A 42 3.43 8.10 -11.57
N ASN A 43 2.86 7.70 -10.43
CA ASN A 43 2.23 8.58 -9.45
C ASN A 43 3.23 9.18 -8.43
N GLY A 44 4.53 8.86 -8.56
CA GLY A 44 5.59 9.32 -7.65
C GLY A 44 5.65 8.56 -6.32
N GLU A 45 5.10 7.34 -6.28
CA GLU A 45 5.11 6.46 -5.11
C GLU A 45 6.37 5.58 -5.08
N VAL A 46 6.86 5.39 -3.85
CA VAL A 46 7.60 4.24 -3.33
C VAL A 46 7.06 2.86 -3.67
N ARG A 47 7.41 2.12 -4.72
CA ARG A 47 7.04 0.69 -4.78
C ARG A 47 8.22 -0.19 -4.39
N ILE A 48 8.02 -1.12 -3.45
CA ILE A 48 8.95 -2.21 -3.14
C ILE A 48 8.23 -3.53 -3.43
N THR A 49 8.84 -4.40 -4.23
CA THR A 49 8.27 -5.72 -4.53
C THR A 49 9.05 -6.81 -3.79
N GLU A 50 8.35 -7.63 -3.01
CA GLU A 50 8.91 -8.75 -2.25
C GLU A 50 7.97 -9.96 -2.37
N GLY A 51 8.44 -11.01 -3.05
CA GLY A 51 7.59 -12.15 -3.42
C GLY A 51 6.45 -11.71 -4.35
N ASP A 52 5.23 -12.12 -4.01
CA ASP A 52 4.01 -11.80 -4.75
C ASP A 52 3.38 -10.45 -4.33
N PHE A 53 3.97 -9.79 -3.32
CA PHE A 53 3.45 -8.55 -2.77
C PHE A 53 4.23 -7.33 -3.25
N SER A 54 3.49 -6.25 -3.50
CA SER A 54 4.01 -4.93 -3.79
C SER A 54 3.56 -3.94 -2.73
N TYR A 55 4.52 -3.31 -2.06
CA TYR A 55 4.31 -2.33 -1.00
C TYR A 55 4.46 -0.92 -1.55
N PHE A 56 3.41 -0.09 -1.39
CA PHE A 56 3.35 1.26 -1.93
C PHE A 56 3.47 2.29 -0.82
N TYR A 57 4.39 3.23 -0.99
CA TYR A 57 4.71 4.27 -0.02
C TYR A 57 4.53 5.66 -0.61
N THR A 58 3.64 6.43 -0.01
CA THR A 58 3.38 7.81 -0.42
C THR A 58 4.15 8.80 0.44
N ARG A 59 4.61 9.88 -0.19
CA ARG A 59 5.35 10.93 0.52
C ARG A 59 4.41 11.73 1.42
N LYS A 60 4.71 11.81 2.72
CA LYS A 60 3.93 12.61 3.68
C LYS A 60 4.03 14.10 3.35
N LYS A 61 2.94 14.67 2.87
CA LYS A 61 2.78 16.13 2.73
C LYS A 61 2.15 16.70 3.99
N LEU A 62 2.97 17.08 4.97
CA LEU A 62 2.51 18.01 6.00
C LEU A 62 2.68 19.43 5.44
N LEU A 63 1.72 20.31 5.74
CA LEU A 63 1.54 21.65 5.14
C LEU A 63 2.81 22.50 4.97
N PHE A 64 3.88 22.22 5.70
CA PHE A 64 5.15 22.96 5.63
C PHE A 64 6.42 22.09 5.68
N VAL A 65 6.32 20.76 5.83
CA VAL A 65 7.50 19.87 5.99
C VAL A 65 7.23 18.51 5.34
N ASN A 66 8.07 18.11 4.40
CA ASN A 66 8.12 16.74 3.92
C ASN A 66 8.82 15.89 4.98
N ALA A 67 8.05 15.19 5.81
CA ALA A 67 8.56 14.52 7.02
C ALA A 67 8.91 13.03 6.84
N GLY A 68 8.78 12.48 5.64
CA GLY A 68 9.08 11.09 5.34
C GLY A 68 8.04 10.45 4.42
N TYR A 69 7.92 9.13 4.51
CA TYR A 69 6.94 8.33 3.79
C TYR A 69 5.87 7.78 4.75
N ASP A 70 4.72 7.37 4.21
CA ASP A 70 3.75 6.49 4.86
C ASP A 70 3.53 5.25 3.99
N LEU A 71 3.18 4.14 4.62
CA LEU A 71 2.61 3.00 3.89
C LEU A 71 1.20 3.42 3.45
N ASP A 72 0.95 3.36 2.15
CA ASP A 72 -0.34 3.66 1.54
C ASP A 72 -1.14 2.36 1.41
N ARG A 73 -0.59 1.40 0.65
CA ARG A 73 -1.23 0.12 0.38
C ARG A 73 -0.22 -1.00 0.12
N VAL A 74 -0.71 -2.23 0.26
CA VAL A 74 -0.04 -3.46 -0.20
C VAL A 74 -0.93 -4.10 -1.27
N GLU A 75 -0.34 -4.52 -2.39
CA GLU A 75 -1.07 -5.18 -3.48
C GLU A 75 -0.47 -6.54 -3.79
N ALA A 76 -1.32 -7.48 -4.22
CA ALA A 76 -0.90 -8.76 -4.81
C ALA A 76 -1.87 -9.18 -5.92
N SER A 77 -1.36 -9.91 -6.92
CA SER A 77 -2.19 -10.55 -7.94
C SER A 77 -2.78 -11.85 -7.40
N LEU A 78 -4.05 -12.06 -7.66
CA LEU A 78 -4.78 -13.25 -7.25
C LEU A 78 -4.96 -14.17 -8.45
N GLU A 79 -4.14 -15.22 -8.52
CA GLU A 79 -4.32 -16.23 -9.56
C GLU A 79 -5.56 -17.09 -9.29
N GLU A 80 -6.39 -17.23 -10.33
CA GLU A 80 -7.54 -18.11 -10.30
C GLU A 80 -7.13 -19.59 -10.20
N LYS A 81 -7.94 -20.36 -9.46
CA LYS A 81 -7.75 -21.80 -9.30
C LYS A 81 -7.85 -22.56 -10.61
N SER A 82 -8.84 -22.19 -11.42
CA SER A 82 -9.12 -22.78 -12.72
C SER A 82 -9.19 -21.67 -13.75
N PRO A 83 -8.04 -21.14 -14.22
CA PRO A 83 -8.01 -20.06 -15.19
C PRO A 83 -8.74 -20.52 -16.46
N ARG A 84 -9.70 -19.71 -16.91
CA ARG A 84 -10.57 -20.06 -18.02
C ARG A 84 -9.97 -19.64 -19.35
N GLU A 85 -9.93 -20.56 -20.31
CA GLU A 85 -9.33 -20.31 -21.63
C GLU A 85 -10.11 -19.28 -22.49
N ASP A 86 -11.34 -18.95 -22.11
CA ASP A 86 -12.25 -18.07 -22.84
C ASP A 86 -12.35 -16.63 -22.29
N THR A 87 -11.51 -16.28 -21.32
CA THR A 87 -11.39 -14.91 -20.79
C THR A 87 -10.01 -14.32 -21.11
N ASP A 88 -9.84 -13.01 -20.90
CA ASP A 88 -8.52 -12.35 -20.98
C ASP A 88 -7.56 -12.82 -19.87
N ASN A 89 -7.99 -13.74 -18.99
CA ASN A 89 -7.23 -14.32 -17.89
C ASN A 89 -6.59 -13.27 -16.96
N GLU A 90 -7.20 -12.08 -16.86
CA GLU A 90 -6.72 -11.06 -15.95
C GLU A 90 -6.89 -11.55 -14.50
N PRO A 91 -5.79 -11.62 -13.73
CA PRO A 91 -5.87 -12.08 -12.35
C PRO A 91 -6.71 -11.10 -11.53
N GLY A 92 -7.39 -11.63 -10.51
CA GLY A 92 -8.00 -10.79 -9.49
C GLY A 92 -6.94 -9.94 -8.77
N LYS A 93 -7.39 -8.98 -7.97
CA LYS A 93 -6.52 -8.08 -7.21
C LYS A 93 -6.81 -8.17 -5.73
N PHE A 94 -5.77 -8.28 -4.93
CA PHE A 94 -5.79 -8.02 -3.51
C PHE A 94 -5.20 -6.64 -3.24
N VAL A 95 -5.89 -5.81 -2.44
CA VAL A 95 -5.37 -4.53 -1.98
C VAL A 95 -5.65 -4.35 -0.49
N MET A 96 -4.61 -4.08 0.29
CA MET A 96 -4.70 -3.76 1.71
C MET A 96 -4.29 -2.30 1.94
N TYR A 97 -5.20 -1.45 2.40
CA TYR A 97 -4.93 -0.04 2.72
C TYR A 97 -4.67 0.16 4.21
N LYS A 98 -3.67 0.99 4.53
CA LYS A 98 -3.49 1.50 5.88
C LYS A 98 -4.38 2.72 6.11
N VAL A 99 -5.42 2.58 6.92
CA VAL A 99 -6.41 3.64 7.18
C VAL A 99 -6.13 4.39 8.47
N GLY A 100 -5.51 3.70 9.44
CA GLY A 100 -5.23 4.23 10.76
C GLY A 100 -3.93 3.69 11.35
N LYS A 101 -3.69 3.97 12.64
CA LYS A 101 -2.54 3.39 13.37
C LYS A 101 -2.68 1.89 13.60
N LYS A 102 -3.92 1.41 13.67
CA LYS A 102 -4.28 0.01 13.92
C LYS A 102 -5.45 -0.41 13.03
N SER A 103 -5.74 0.33 11.97
CA SER A 103 -6.93 0.12 11.16
C SER A 103 -6.52 -0.10 9.72
N VAL A 104 -7.08 -1.14 9.12
CA VAL A 104 -6.74 -1.64 7.80
C VAL A 104 -8.02 -1.92 7.04
N ASP A 105 -8.10 -1.52 5.77
CA ASP A 105 -9.21 -1.88 4.89
C ASP A 105 -8.67 -2.81 3.81
N ILE A 106 -9.29 -4.00 3.67
CA ILE A 106 -8.90 -5.01 2.70
C ILE A 106 -9.94 -5.06 1.58
N TYR A 107 -9.47 -5.01 0.35
CA TYR A 107 -10.25 -5.15 -0.87
C TYR A 107 -9.78 -6.37 -1.64
N LEU A 108 -10.75 -7.15 -2.11
CA LEU A 108 -10.54 -8.17 -3.13
C LEU A 108 -11.38 -7.86 -4.35
N THR A 109 -10.80 -8.11 -5.50
CA THR A 109 -11.45 -7.99 -6.78
C THR A 109 -11.26 -9.28 -7.55
N PHE A 110 -12.33 -9.86 -8.08
CA PHE A 110 -12.26 -11.00 -9.00
C PHE A 110 -13.36 -10.92 -10.06
N ASN A 111 -13.11 -11.58 -11.18
CA ASN A 111 -14.11 -11.74 -12.24
C ASN A 111 -14.99 -12.95 -11.91
N GLU A 112 -16.28 -12.73 -11.64
CA GLU A 112 -17.22 -13.83 -11.41
C GLU A 112 -18.05 -14.12 -12.66
N TYR A 113 -18.22 -15.41 -12.94
CA TYR A 113 -19.14 -15.88 -13.98
C TYR A 113 -20.47 -16.26 -13.35
N PHE A 114 -21.47 -15.40 -13.49
CA PHE A 114 -22.84 -15.71 -13.13
C PHE A 114 -23.48 -16.49 -14.27
N GLY A 115 -23.35 -17.81 -14.26
CA GLY A 115 -23.93 -18.70 -15.28
C GLY A 115 -25.43 -18.45 -15.49
N GLY A 116 -25.73 -17.67 -16.53
CA GLY A 116 -27.05 -17.17 -16.91
C GLY A 116 -27.03 -16.74 -18.38
N LYS A 117 -28.22 -16.66 -18.99
CA LYS A 117 -28.50 -16.64 -20.45
C LYS A 117 -27.71 -15.69 -21.35
N ASP A 118 -26.89 -14.80 -20.81
CA ASP A 118 -26.21 -13.74 -21.55
C ASP A 118 -24.67 -13.76 -21.43
N ASP A 119 -24.05 -14.80 -20.83
CA ASP A 119 -22.58 -14.90 -20.69
C ASP A 119 -21.93 -13.61 -20.13
N ASP A 120 -22.65 -12.90 -19.26
CA ASP A 120 -22.20 -11.64 -18.68
C ASP A 120 -21.28 -11.90 -17.48
N TYR A 121 -20.12 -11.25 -17.50
CA TYR A 121 -19.13 -11.24 -16.43
C TYR A 121 -19.29 -9.97 -15.60
N GLU A 122 -19.10 -10.09 -14.29
CA GLU A 122 -19.05 -8.93 -13.39
C GLU A 122 -17.80 -9.00 -12.53
N GLU A 123 -17.11 -7.88 -12.43
CA GLU A 123 -16.03 -7.67 -11.47
C GLU A 123 -16.68 -7.48 -10.09
N ASN A 124 -16.54 -8.47 -9.22
CA ASN A 124 -17.02 -8.39 -7.86
C ASN A 124 -15.93 -7.88 -6.93
N GLU A 125 -16.31 -6.90 -6.09
CA GLU A 125 -15.46 -6.32 -5.07
C GLU A 125 -15.95 -6.71 -3.67
N TYR A 126 -15.04 -7.21 -2.85
CA TYR A 126 -15.27 -7.52 -1.44
C TYR A 126 -14.46 -6.57 -0.58
N HIS A 127 -15.10 -5.98 0.43
CA HIS A 127 -14.47 -5.00 1.30
C HIS A 127 -14.61 -5.41 2.77
N ILE A 128 -13.48 -5.44 3.49
CA ILE A 128 -13.39 -5.85 4.89
C ILE A 128 -12.65 -4.79 5.70
N PRO A 129 -13.36 -4.05 6.56
CA PRO A 129 -12.75 -3.09 7.45
C PRO A 129 -12.30 -3.76 8.76
N LEU A 130 -11.00 -3.78 9.01
CA LEU A 130 -10.39 -4.25 10.25
C LEU A 130 -10.09 -3.04 11.16
N LYS A 131 -10.94 -2.77 12.15
CA LYS A 131 -10.88 -1.52 12.93
C LYS A 131 -9.80 -1.54 14.00
N GLY A 132 -9.57 -2.68 14.64
CA GLY A 132 -8.50 -2.93 15.61
C GLY A 132 -7.27 -3.60 15.01
N GLY A 133 -7.29 -3.90 13.70
CA GLY A 133 -6.21 -4.53 12.95
C GLY A 133 -6.43 -6.04 12.89
N PHE A 134 -5.37 -6.82 13.03
CA PHE A 134 -5.42 -8.29 12.98
C PHE A 134 -5.71 -8.93 14.34
N GLY A 135 -6.46 -8.25 15.21
CA GLY A 135 -6.87 -8.81 16.50
C GLY A 135 -7.90 -9.94 16.33
N GLU A 136 -7.90 -10.90 17.26
CA GLU A 136 -8.81 -12.07 17.25
C GLU A 136 -10.29 -11.67 17.09
N ASP A 137 -10.70 -10.56 17.72
CA ASP A 137 -12.08 -10.03 17.64
C ASP A 137 -12.48 -9.56 16.22
N ASP A 138 -11.55 -8.96 15.45
CA ASP A 138 -11.81 -8.47 14.09
C ASP A 138 -11.67 -9.59 13.05
N LEU A 139 -10.76 -10.54 13.29
CA LEU A 139 -10.55 -11.72 12.43
C LEU A 139 -11.70 -12.74 12.53
N GLN A 140 -12.37 -12.85 13.67
CA GLN A 140 -13.53 -13.75 13.85
C GLN A 140 -14.86 -13.12 13.42
N THR A 141 -14.84 -12.04 12.65
CA THR A 141 -16.06 -11.43 12.12
C THR A 141 -16.64 -12.25 10.96
N THR A 142 -17.95 -12.17 10.77
CA THR A 142 -18.63 -12.81 9.63
C THR A 142 -18.12 -12.29 8.29
N ALA A 143 -17.63 -11.06 8.23
CA ALA A 143 -17.06 -10.47 7.01
C ALA A 143 -15.76 -11.17 6.58
N VAL A 144 -14.89 -11.52 7.53
CA VAL A 144 -13.67 -12.30 7.26
C VAL A 144 -14.02 -13.73 6.91
N ALA A 145 -14.98 -14.35 7.59
CA ALA A 145 -15.42 -15.72 7.26
C ALA A 145 -16.06 -15.82 5.86
N ASP A 146 -16.86 -14.82 5.44
CA ASP A 146 -17.39 -14.74 4.08
C ASP A 146 -16.27 -14.48 3.07
N PHE A 147 -15.30 -13.62 3.39
CA PHE A 147 -14.09 -13.43 2.60
C PHE A 147 -13.30 -14.71 2.40
N GLU A 148 -13.00 -15.44 3.48
CA GLU A 148 -12.25 -16.69 3.40
C GLU A 148 -12.98 -17.73 2.55
N ARG A 149 -14.32 -17.80 2.66
CA ARG A 149 -15.13 -18.71 1.85
C ARG A 149 -15.04 -18.37 0.36
N GLU A 150 -15.29 -17.12 -0.02
CA GLU A 150 -15.28 -16.72 -1.44
C GLU A 150 -13.87 -16.75 -2.04
N TYR A 151 -12.87 -16.25 -1.30
CA TYR A 151 -11.47 -16.31 -1.67
C TYR A 151 -11.02 -17.76 -1.90
N TYR A 152 -11.33 -18.68 -0.98
CA TYR A 152 -10.98 -20.10 -1.08
C TYR A 152 -11.61 -20.83 -2.28
N ILE A 153 -12.80 -20.40 -2.71
CA ILE A 153 -13.48 -20.98 -3.88
C ILE A 153 -12.77 -20.58 -5.17
N LEU A 154 -12.25 -19.35 -5.24
CA LEU A 154 -11.87 -18.72 -6.49
C LEU A 154 -10.36 -18.72 -6.77
N THR A 155 -9.52 -18.67 -5.73
CA THR A 155 -8.06 -18.53 -5.89
C THR A 155 -7.29 -19.84 -5.70
N LYS A 156 -6.07 -19.93 -6.27
CA LYS A 156 -5.12 -21.00 -5.93
C LYS A 156 -4.50 -20.82 -4.55
N TYR A 157 -4.38 -19.57 -4.12
CA TYR A 157 -3.65 -19.18 -2.93
C TYR A 157 -4.64 -18.80 -1.84
N TYR A 158 -4.53 -19.44 -0.68
CA TYR A 158 -5.20 -19.02 0.54
C TYR A 158 -4.22 -18.16 1.34
N ILE A 159 -4.68 -17.00 1.84
CA ILE A 159 -3.94 -16.14 2.74
C ILE A 159 -4.77 -16.08 4.02
N SER A 160 -4.23 -16.66 5.09
CA SER A 160 -4.83 -16.66 6.41
C SER A 160 -4.78 -15.28 7.07
N GLY A 161 -5.56 -15.10 8.15
CA GLY A 161 -5.49 -13.89 8.98
C GLY A 161 -4.07 -13.59 9.50
N ASP A 162 -3.35 -14.63 9.96
CA ASP A 162 -1.97 -14.49 10.45
C ASP A 162 -1.00 -14.08 9.33
N GLU A 163 -1.15 -14.65 8.12
CA GLU A 163 -0.33 -14.26 6.97
C GLU A 163 -0.63 -12.84 6.50
N LEU A 164 -1.88 -12.37 6.61
CA LEU A 164 -2.23 -10.98 6.34
C LEU A 164 -1.58 -10.03 7.36
N GLU A 165 -1.52 -10.42 8.64
CA GLU A 165 -0.82 -9.67 9.68
C GLU A 165 0.68 -9.58 9.37
N ASP A 166 1.33 -10.70 9.07
CA ASP A 166 2.75 -10.75 8.72
C ASP A 166 3.08 -9.87 7.51
N VAL A 167 2.23 -9.89 6.47
CA VAL A 167 2.38 -9.03 5.28
C VAL A 167 2.27 -7.55 5.67
N TYR A 168 1.31 -7.18 6.52
CA TYR A 168 1.15 -5.80 6.96
C TYR A 168 2.33 -5.32 7.81
N ASP A 169 2.74 -6.11 8.79
CA ASP A 169 3.87 -5.83 9.67
C ASP A 169 5.17 -5.70 8.88
N ARG A 170 5.35 -6.54 7.86
CA ARG A 170 6.47 -6.40 6.92
C ARG A 170 6.45 -5.04 6.20
N GLY A 171 5.27 -4.59 5.75
CA GLY A 171 5.10 -3.27 5.15
C GLY A 171 5.49 -2.13 6.08
N LEU A 172 5.18 -2.25 7.38
CA LEU A 172 5.57 -1.29 8.42
C LEU A 172 7.08 -1.33 8.73
N GLU A 173 7.70 -2.50 8.76
CA GLU A 173 9.15 -2.65 8.96
C GLU A 173 9.93 -1.95 7.83
N LEU A 174 9.53 -2.18 6.58
CA LEU A 174 10.08 -1.51 5.40
C LEU A 174 9.90 0.01 5.48
N LEU A 175 8.75 0.49 5.98
CA LEU A 175 8.50 1.91 6.20
C LEU A 175 9.49 2.54 7.19
N GLU A 176 9.90 1.82 8.23
CA GLU A 176 10.93 2.33 9.13
C GLU A 176 12.27 2.54 8.41
N ASN A 177 12.63 1.63 7.49
CA ASN A 177 13.86 1.71 6.72
C ASN A 177 13.86 2.89 5.74
N LEU A 178 12.69 3.27 5.22
CA LEU A 178 12.47 4.46 4.39
C LEU A 178 12.66 5.77 5.19
N ASN A 179 12.33 5.78 6.47
CA ASN A 179 12.37 6.98 7.32
C ASN A 179 13.69 7.14 8.12
N LYS A 180 14.63 6.18 7.99
CA LYS A 180 15.99 6.19 8.59
C LYS A 180 17.05 6.73 7.63
#